data_AF-A0A382FSF3-F1
#
_entry.id   AF-A0A382FSF3-F1
#
_cell.length_a   1.000
_cell.length_b   1.000
_cell.length_c   1.000
_cell.angle_alpha   90.00
_cell.angle_beta   90.00
_cell.angle_gamma   90.00
#
_symmetry.space_group_name_H-M   'P 1'
#
loop_
_entity.id
_entity.type
_entity.pdbx_description
1 polymer ?
#
loop_
_entity_poly.entity_id
_entity_poly.type
_entity_poly.pdbx_seq_one_letter_code
_entity_poly.pdbx_strand_id
1 'polypeptide(L)'
;MSQTDVLESTSNNEPQLNLETLNINYDKLHGRGGAFLVTPVDEGKVFSREQFSEDHKMFDQAAREYGENRLLEVREDLNVLNKDLSLEIFKEMGELGFLSTDVPEEFGGLALDKTTSCIIVDALTSGRNASILVTSSAHTGIGMLPIVWYGNHDQKAKYLPKMASGEWMGSYALTESGAGSDALSGATTAELNDEGTHYLLNGTKIFVTNGGWADVVVTFASVNGKYTAFILDKTCEGWVVGEEEKKMGIKGSSTVTLFYENCKVPVENVLGKVGDGGPIAFNVLYVGRYKLGVTTAGGSKFVLNGALEYANEREQFNRSIK
;
A
#
# COMPACT_ATOMS: atom_id res chain seq x y z
N MET A 1 2.35 4.24 -34.21
CA MET A 1 3.31 3.15 -34.45
C MET A 1 3.04 2.10 -33.39
N SER A 2 2.48 0.96 -33.79
CA SER A 2 2.07 -0.13 -32.89
C SER A 2 3.28 -0.91 -32.38
N GLN A 3 3.12 -1.61 -31.26
CA GLN A 3 4.15 -2.42 -30.57
C GLN A 3 4.73 -3.58 -31.40
N THR A 4 4.29 -3.78 -32.64
CA THR A 4 4.57 -4.95 -33.48
C THR A 4 5.59 -4.72 -34.60
N ASP A 5 6.06 -3.49 -34.84
CA ASP A 5 6.86 -3.18 -36.04
C ASP A 5 8.37 -3.43 -35.87
N VAL A 6 8.81 -4.31 -34.94
CA VAL A 6 10.24 -4.50 -34.62
C VAL A 6 10.83 -5.80 -35.20
N LEU A 7 10.02 -6.68 -35.79
CA LEU A 7 10.52 -7.98 -36.28
C LEU A 7 9.93 -8.32 -37.65
N GLU A 8 10.71 -8.11 -38.70
CA GLU A 8 10.57 -8.87 -39.95
C GLU A 8 11.63 -9.97 -39.94
N SER A 9 11.23 -11.24 -39.88
CA SER A 9 12.14 -12.36 -40.17
C SER A 9 11.48 -13.35 -41.13
N THR A 10 12.16 -13.59 -42.24
CA THR A 10 11.93 -14.75 -43.11
C THR A 10 12.93 -15.83 -42.73
N SER A 11 12.48 -16.99 -42.23
CA SER A 11 13.13 -18.27 -42.55
C SER A 11 12.32 -19.48 -42.09
N ASN A 12 12.14 -20.42 -43.02
CA ASN A 12 11.79 -21.81 -42.76
C ASN A 12 12.93 -22.53 -42.00
N ASN A 13 12.54 -23.53 -41.20
CA ASN A 13 13.33 -24.39 -40.32
C ASN A 13 13.64 -23.80 -38.93
N GLU A 14 13.27 -24.56 -37.90
CA GLU A 14 13.20 -24.17 -36.48
C GLU A 14 14.38 -23.28 -36.03
N PRO A 15 14.12 -22.06 -35.57
CA PRO A 15 15.20 -21.17 -35.16
C PRO A 15 15.54 -21.44 -33.70
N GLN A 16 16.73 -21.98 -33.44
CA GLN A 16 17.43 -21.55 -32.23
C GLN A 16 17.60 -20.04 -32.34
N LEU A 17 16.93 -19.29 -31.46
CA LEU A 17 17.05 -17.84 -31.40
C LEU A 17 18.49 -17.52 -30.99
N ASN A 18 19.36 -17.28 -31.97
CA ASN A 18 20.73 -16.85 -31.70
C ASN A 18 20.71 -15.36 -31.39
N LEU A 19 20.71 -15.01 -30.10
CA LEU A 19 20.72 -13.62 -29.64
C LEU A 19 21.97 -12.86 -30.10
N GLU A 20 23.08 -13.54 -30.43
CA GLU A 20 24.32 -12.91 -30.92
C GLU A 20 24.18 -12.36 -32.35
N THR A 21 23.18 -12.79 -33.12
CA THR A 21 22.92 -12.28 -34.48
C THR A 21 21.94 -11.10 -34.51
N LEU A 22 21.28 -10.81 -33.38
CA LEU A 22 20.36 -9.69 -33.25
C LEU A 22 21.14 -8.46 -32.78
N ASN A 23 21.22 -7.44 -33.63
CA ASN A 23 21.82 -6.16 -33.28
C ASN A 23 20.84 -5.31 -32.43
N ILE A 24 20.67 -5.70 -31.16
CA ILE A 24 19.76 -5.03 -30.22
C ILE A 24 20.45 -3.81 -29.61
N ASN A 25 19.84 -2.64 -29.77
CA ASN A 25 20.26 -1.44 -29.05
C ASN A 25 19.62 -1.44 -27.65
N TYR A 26 20.38 -1.88 -26.64
CA TYR A 26 19.90 -2.00 -25.26
C TYR A 26 19.60 -0.65 -24.58
N ASP A 27 20.24 0.45 -24.99
CA ASP A 27 19.93 1.79 -24.46
C ASP A 27 18.48 2.18 -24.73
N LYS A 28 17.90 1.77 -25.86
CA LYS A 28 16.48 2.01 -26.17
C LYS A 28 15.51 1.22 -25.30
N LEU A 29 15.99 0.19 -24.60
CA LEU A 29 15.20 -0.61 -23.67
C LEU A 29 15.25 -0.06 -22.23
N HIS A 30 16.14 0.89 -21.95
CA HIS A 30 16.27 1.49 -20.63
C HIS A 30 14.94 2.10 -20.14
N GLY A 31 14.56 1.78 -18.90
CA GLY A 31 13.33 2.27 -18.26
C GLY A 31 12.04 1.56 -18.71
N ARG A 32 12.10 0.59 -19.64
CA ARG A 32 10.92 -0.19 -20.05
C ARG A 32 10.69 -1.37 -19.10
N GLY A 33 9.47 -1.51 -18.60
CA GLY A 33 9.06 -2.68 -17.83
C GLY A 33 9.27 -3.98 -18.62
N GLY A 34 9.90 -4.98 -18.02
CA GLY A 34 10.18 -6.27 -18.64
C GLY A 34 11.44 -6.34 -19.52
N ALA A 35 12.15 -5.23 -19.73
CA ALA A 35 13.37 -5.21 -20.54
C ALA A 35 14.46 -6.18 -20.05
N PHE A 36 14.52 -6.43 -18.74
CA PHE A 36 15.50 -7.36 -18.12
C PHE A 36 15.43 -8.80 -18.66
N LEU A 37 14.35 -9.20 -19.35
CA LEU A 37 14.23 -10.53 -19.97
C LEU A 37 15.12 -10.70 -21.20
N VAL A 38 15.52 -9.59 -21.83
CA VAL A 38 16.30 -9.59 -23.08
C VAL A 38 17.57 -8.75 -22.98
N THR A 39 17.71 -7.91 -21.96
CA THR A 39 18.91 -7.11 -21.69
C THR A 39 19.95 -7.96 -20.94
N PRO A 40 21.19 -8.10 -21.46
CA PRO A 40 22.31 -8.70 -20.72
C PRO A 40 22.51 -8.04 -19.35
N VAL A 41 22.96 -8.81 -18.36
CA VAL A 41 23.05 -8.35 -16.96
C VAL A 41 24.02 -7.17 -16.80
N ASP A 42 25.10 -7.14 -17.57
CA ASP A 42 26.12 -6.09 -17.58
C ASP A 42 25.69 -4.81 -18.30
N GLU A 43 24.68 -4.90 -19.17
CA GLU A 43 24.05 -3.76 -19.85
C GLU A 43 22.83 -3.19 -19.07
N GLY A 44 22.36 -3.93 -18.06
CA GLY A 44 21.24 -3.54 -17.21
C GLY A 44 21.63 -2.47 -16.19
N LYS A 45 20.83 -1.39 -16.09
CA LYS A 45 20.96 -0.45 -14.96
C LYS A 45 20.11 -0.93 -13.80
N VAL A 46 20.76 -1.15 -12.66
CA VAL A 46 20.13 -1.51 -11.39
C VAL A 46 20.28 -0.38 -10.39
N PHE A 47 19.34 -0.32 -9.44
CA PHE A 47 19.43 0.53 -8.26
C PHE A 47 19.59 -0.37 -7.03
N SER A 48 20.61 -0.11 -6.23
CA SER A 48 20.92 -0.86 -5.01
C SER A 48 21.11 0.06 -3.80
N ARG A 49 21.22 -0.53 -2.61
CA ARG A 49 21.39 0.22 -1.35
C ARG A 49 22.67 1.03 -1.32
N GLU A 50 23.71 0.56 -2.01
CA GLU A 50 25.01 1.23 -2.13
C GLU A 50 24.91 2.57 -2.88
N GLN A 51 23.81 2.79 -3.61
CA GLN A 51 23.54 4.01 -4.39
C GLN A 51 22.62 5.00 -3.66
N PHE A 52 22.26 4.74 -2.40
CA PHE A 52 21.45 5.66 -1.60
C PHE A 52 22.12 7.03 -1.48
N SER A 53 21.34 8.09 -1.72
CA SER A 53 21.77 9.47 -1.48
C SER A 53 21.94 9.75 0.02
N GLU A 54 22.48 10.93 0.36
CA GLU A 54 22.55 11.35 1.77
C GLU A 54 21.15 11.51 2.38
N ASP A 55 20.19 12.07 1.63
CA ASP A 55 18.80 12.17 2.09
C ASP A 55 18.19 10.78 2.32
N HIS A 56 18.42 9.82 1.40
CA HIS A 56 17.99 8.43 1.58
C HIS A 56 18.53 7.82 2.88
N LYS A 57 19.81 8.05 3.19
CA LYS A 57 20.44 7.56 4.42
C LYS A 57 19.89 8.24 5.66
N MET A 58 19.59 9.55 5.59
CA MET A 58 18.98 10.29 6.71
C MET A 58 17.59 9.72 7.05
N PHE A 59 16.76 9.44 6.05
CA PHE A 59 15.46 8.80 6.27
C PHE A 59 15.58 7.35 6.77
N ASP A 60 16.54 6.56 6.25
CA ASP A 60 16.81 5.21 6.79
C ASP A 60 17.17 5.29 8.27
N GLN A 61 18.10 6.18 8.64
CA GLN A 61 18.57 6.32 10.01
C GLN A 61 17.44 6.75 10.95
N ALA A 62 16.70 7.80 10.61
CA ALA A 62 15.63 8.30 11.46
C ALA A 62 14.52 7.26 11.69
N ALA A 63 14.10 6.56 10.62
CA ALA A 63 13.08 5.52 10.71
C ALA A 63 13.59 4.28 11.46
N ARG A 64 14.88 3.92 11.30
CA ARG A 64 15.51 2.80 11.99
C ARG A 64 15.65 3.07 13.48
N GLU A 65 16.11 4.25 13.87
CA GLU A 65 16.21 4.68 15.26
C GLU A 65 14.85 4.69 15.95
N TYR A 66 13.81 5.18 15.27
CA TYR A 66 12.44 5.10 15.78
C TYR A 66 11.97 3.65 15.94
N GLY A 67 12.24 2.79 14.95
CA GLY A 67 11.90 1.37 15.06
C GLY A 67 12.61 0.67 16.22
N GLU A 68 13.92 0.91 16.41
CA GLU A 68 14.72 0.25 17.45
C GLU A 68 14.45 0.77 18.86
N ASN A 69 14.22 2.07 19.01
CA ASN A 69 14.10 2.71 20.32
C ASN A 69 12.65 2.86 20.79
N ARG A 70 11.69 2.95 19.86
CA ARG A 70 10.28 3.19 20.20
C ARG A 70 9.39 1.99 19.87
N LEU A 71 9.39 1.53 18.63
CA LEU A 71 8.49 0.43 18.23
C LEU A 71 8.87 -0.90 18.90
N LEU A 72 10.17 -1.20 19.00
CA LEU A 72 10.65 -2.45 19.57
C LEU A 72 10.32 -2.56 21.08
N GLU A 73 10.35 -1.43 21.80
CA GLU A 73 10.02 -1.35 23.23
C GLU A 73 8.59 -1.81 23.50
N VAL A 74 7.63 -1.33 22.70
CA VAL A 74 6.19 -1.60 22.87
C VAL A 74 5.67 -2.72 21.97
N ARG A 75 6.56 -3.50 21.36
CA ARG A 75 6.20 -4.46 20.29
C ARG A 75 5.19 -5.52 20.74
N GLU A 76 5.23 -5.95 22.00
CA GLU A 76 4.36 -6.99 22.54
C GLU A 76 2.95 -6.43 22.79
N ASP A 77 2.86 -5.18 23.22
CA ASP A 77 1.57 -4.49 23.40
C ASP A 77 0.92 -4.17 22.04
N LEU A 78 1.73 -3.96 21.01
CA LEU A 78 1.29 -3.86 19.62
C LEU A 78 1.00 -5.22 18.95
N ASN A 79 1.34 -6.36 19.59
CA ASN A 79 1.01 -7.69 19.05
C ASN A 79 -0.46 -8.06 19.29
N VAL A 80 -1.14 -7.37 20.20
CA VAL A 80 -2.58 -7.49 20.46
C VAL A 80 -3.31 -6.24 20.01
N LEU A 81 -4.64 -6.32 19.87
CA LEU A 81 -5.44 -5.16 19.50
C LEU A 81 -5.42 -4.14 20.66
N ASN A 82 -4.57 -3.13 20.53
CA ASN A 82 -4.46 -2.01 21.47
C ASN A 82 -4.69 -0.71 20.70
N LYS A 83 -5.92 -0.19 20.76
CA LYS A 83 -6.34 0.98 19.99
C LYS A 83 -5.54 2.23 20.37
N ASP A 84 -5.44 2.53 21.66
CA ASP A 84 -4.82 3.77 22.13
C ASP A 84 -3.35 3.83 21.74
N LEU A 85 -2.60 2.76 21.99
CA LEU A 85 -1.19 2.67 21.60
C LEU A 85 -1.01 2.69 20.08
N SER A 86 -1.87 2.01 19.31
CA SER A 86 -1.76 2.01 17.86
C SER A 86 -1.98 3.40 17.26
N LEU A 87 -2.93 4.17 17.82
CA LEU A 87 -3.20 5.54 17.40
C LEU A 87 -2.09 6.52 17.85
N GLU A 88 -1.53 6.32 19.04
CA GLU A 88 -0.36 7.07 19.53
C GLU A 88 0.84 6.89 18.60
N ILE A 89 1.23 5.65 18.33
CA ILE A 89 2.35 5.32 17.44
C ILE A 89 2.09 5.82 16.02
N PHE A 90 0.86 5.68 15.51
CA PHE A 90 0.49 6.21 14.20
C PHE A 90 0.65 7.75 14.15
N LYS A 91 0.26 8.44 15.21
CA LYS A 91 0.40 9.90 15.31
C LYS A 91 1.87 10.32 15.34
N GLU A 92 2.70 9.65 16.14
CA GLU A 92 4.15 9.85 16.19
C GLU A 92 4.79 9.67 14.81
N MET A 93 4.39 8.64 14.05
CA MET A 93 4.88 8.44 12.67
C MET A 93 4.49 9.60 11.73
N GLY A 94 3.33 10.22 11.93
CA GLY A 94 2.90 11.40 11.20
C GLY A 94 3.76 12.63 11.53
N GLU A 95 4.06 12.85 12.81
CA GLU A 95 4.91 13.95 13.29
C GLU A 95 6.35 13.84 12.80
N LEU A 96 6.86 12.61 12.62
CA LEU A 96 8.16 12.33 12.02
C LEU A 96 8.17 12.44 10.48
N GLY A 97 7.01 12.69 9.85
CA GLY A 97 6.88 12.80 8.39
C GLY A 97 6.87 11.47 7.63
N PHE A 98 6.81 10.33 8.33
CA PHE A 98 6.81 9.02 7.69
C PHE A 98 5.52 8.74 6.91
N LEU A 99 4.42 9.38 7.28
CA LEU A 99 3.12 9.22 6.63
C LEU A 99 2.92 10.16 5.43
N SER A 100 3.77 11.18 5.26
CA SER A 100 3.57 12.28 4.32
C SER A 100 4.47 12.21 3.07
N THR A 101 5.28 11.15 2.95
CA THR A 101 6.29 10.94 1.89
C THR A 101 5.72 11.05 0.49
N ASP A 102 4.55 10.45 0.24
CA ASP A 102 3.90 10.40 -1.08
C ASP A 102 2.91 11.55 -1.33
N VAL A 103 2.73 12.45 -0.35
CA VAL A 103 1.79 13.57 -0.43
C VAL A 103 2.48 14.80 -1.04
N PRO A 104 1.84 15.54 -1.96
CA PRO A 104 2.40 16.78 -2.49
C PRO A 104 2.59 17.85 -1.40
N GLU A 105 3.63 18.68 -1.53
CA GLU A 105 3.94 19.75 -0.57
C GLU A 105 2.78 20.75 -0.40
N GLU A 106 2.07 21.09 -1.47
CA GLU A 106 0.90 21.99 -1.43
C GLU A 106 -0.23 21.48 -0.51
N PHE A 107 -0.24 20.18 -0.20
CA PHE A 107 -1.20 19.55 0.71
C PHE A 107 -0.55 19.08 2.02
N GLY A 108 0.58 19.67 2.41
CA GLY A 108 1.27 19.39 3.68
C GLY A 108 2.12 18.12 3.66
N GLY A 109 2.46 17.62 2.46
CA GLY A 109 3.33 16.48 2.26
C GLY A 109 4.81 16.82 2.08
N LEU A 110 5.62 15.80 1.82
CA LEU A 110 7.06 15.95 1.54
C LEU A 110 7.43 15.73 0.07
N ALA A 111 6.48 15.27 -0.77
CA ALA A 111 6.68 15.00 -2.20
C ALA A 111 7.97 14.21 -2.54
N LEU A 112 8.32 13.24 -1.70
CA LEU A 112 9.56 12.47 -1.83
C LEU A 112 9.45 11.41 -2.91
N ASP A 113 10.61 10.88 -3.32
CA ASP A 113 10.65 9.79 -4.27
C ASP A 113 10.13 8.46 -3.66
N LYS A 114 9.73 7.53 -4.52
CA LYS A 114 9.23 6.21 -4.10
C LYS A 114 10.32 5.36 -3.44
N THR A 115 11.58 5.65 -3.71
CA THR A 115 12.71 4.99 -3.07
C THR A 115 12.72 5.30 -1.57
N THR A 116 12.53 6.57 -1.21
CA THR A 116 12.51 7.08 0.17
C THR A 116 11.35 6.46 0.94
N SER A 117 10.16 6.38 0.34
CA SER A 117 9.03 5.71 1.00
C SER A 117 9.25 4.20 1.20
N CYS A 118 9.98 3.53 0.31
CA CYS A 118 10.42 2.14 0.53
C CYS A 118 11.46 2.03 1.65
N ILE A 119 12.43 2.94 1.69
CA ILE A 119 13.48 2.97 2.71
C ILE A 119 12.88 3.13 4.10
N ILE A 120 11.96 4.07 4.27
CA ILE A 120 11.28 4.29 5.56
C ILE A 120 10.56 3.00 6.00
N VAL A 121 9.83 2.34 5.10
CA VAL A 121 9.14 1.09 5.42
C VAL A 121 10.11 -0.06 5.74
N ASP A 122 11.22 -0.22 5.01
CA ASP A 122 12.26 -1.21 5.36
C ASP A 122 12.89 -0.89 6.71
N ALA A 123 13.22 0.36 6.99
CA ALA A 123 13.87 0.79 8.22
C ALA A 123 12.98 0.56 9.44
N LEU A 124 11.68 0.90 9.36
CA LEU A 124 10.70 0.67 10.45
C LEU A 124 10.53 -0.80 10.82
N THR A 125 10.94 -1.75 9.95
CA THR A 125 10.94 -3.18 10.30
C THR A 125 11.88 -3.51 11.46
N SER A 126 12.82 -2.62 11.81
CA SER A 126 13.63 -2.73 13.03
C SER A 126 12.81 -2.77 14.32
N GLY A 127 11.57 -2.27 14.30
CA GLY A 127 10.59 -2.41 15.39
C GLY A 127 10.02 -3.82 15.56
N ARG A 128 10.24 -4.73 14.60
CA ARG A 128 9.85 -6.14 14.64
C ARG A 128 8.36 -6.39 14.94
N ASN A 129 7.48 -5.45 14.62
CA ASN A 129 6.04 -5.60 14.78
C ASN A 129 5.33 -5.46 13.42
N ALA A 130 4.75 -6.56 12.93
CA ALA A 130 4.07 -6.56 11.64
C ALA A 130 2.71 -5.84 11.67
N SER A 131 2.05 -5.78 12.82
CA SER A 131 0.73 -5.16 12.96
C SER A 131 0.76 -3.67 12.67
N ILE A 132 1.66 -2.91 13.32
CA ILE A 132 1.76 -1.47 13.08
C ILE A 132 2.27 -1.14 11.67
N LEU A 133 3.13 -2.00 11.10
CA LEU A 133 3.59 -1.85 9.70
C LEU A 133 2.45 -2.07 8.70
N VAL A 134 1.53 -3.00 8.97
CA VAL A 134 0.31 -3.16 8.15
C VAL A 134 -0.58 -1.93 8.29
N THR A 135 -0.79 -1.42 9.51
CA THR A 135 -1.57 -0.20 9.75
C THR A 135 -1.04 1.01 8.97
N SER A 136 0.27 1.29 9.07
CA SER A 136 0.90 2.43 8.39
C SER A 136 1.00 2.24 6.87
N SER A 137 1.26 1.01 6.41
CA SER A 137 1.32 0.69 4.97
C SER A 137 -0.05 0.74 4.30
N ALA A 138 -1.10 0.28 4.98
CA ALA A 138 -2.47 0.39 4.48
C ALA A 138 -2.89 1.85 4.36
N HIS A 139 -2.56 2.69 5.36
CA HIS A 139 -2.81 4.12 5.33
C HIS A 139 -2.06 4.82 4.19
N THR A 140 -0.72 4.76 4.18
CA THR A 140 0.12 5.48 3.20
C THR A 140 0.01 4.92 1.78
N GLY A 141 -0.39 3.66 1.65
CA GLY A 141 -0.62 2.99 0.38
C GLY A 141 -2.06 3.12 -0.08
N ILE A 142 -2.82 2.04 0.11
CA ILE A 142 -4.16 1.88 -0.45
C ILE A 142 -5.20 2.90 0.09
N GLY A 143 -5.04 3.38 1.32
CA GLY A 143 -5.95 4.36 1.91
C GLY A 143 -5.75 5.80 1.42
N MET A 144 -4.52 6.17 1.06
CA MET A 144 -4.15 7.56 0.75
C MET A 144 -3.86 7.79 -0.75
N LEU A 145 -3.14 6.87 -1.40
CA LEU A 145 -2.70 7.05 -2.79
C LEU A 145 -3.85 7.23 -3.80
N PRO A 146 -5.03 6.60 -3.65
CA PRO A 146 -6.15 6.90 -4.54
C PRO A 146 -6.52 8.39 -4.53
N ILE A 147 -6.52 9.03 -3.36
CA ILE A 147 -6.79 10.47 -3.22
C ILE A 147 -5.64 11.30 -3.81
N VAL A 148 -4.39 10.91 -3.57
CA VAL A 148 -3.21 11.58 -4.15
C VAL A 148 -3.25 11.57 -5.68
N TRP A 149 -3.58 10.44 -6.30
CA TRP A 149 -3.51 10.31 -7.75
C TRP A 149 -4.78 10.75 -8.47
N TYR A 150 -5.95 10.47 -7.92
CA TYR A 150 -7.24 10.67 -8.59
C TYR A 150 -8.12 11.73 -7.95
N GLY A 151 -7.74 12.24 -6.78
CA GLY A 151 -8.46 13.32 -6.12
C GLY A 151 -8.41 14.59 -6.95
N ASN A 152 -9.54 15.30 -7.01
CA ASN A 152 -9.54 16.70 -7.46
C ASN A 152 -8.90 17.59 -6.38
N HIS A 153 -8.69 18.88 -6.70
CA HIS A 153 -8.02 19.80 -5.79
C HIS A 153 -8.73 19.92 -4.42
N ASP A 154 -10.06 20.03 -4.42
CA ASP A 154 -10.85 20.20 -3.19
C ASP A 154 -10.81 18.95 -2.30
N GLN A 155 -10.91 17.76 -2.90
CA GLN A 155 -10.74 16.49 -2.20
C GLN A 155 -9.34 16.40 -1.57
N LYS A 156 -8.30 16.73 -2.33
CA LYS A 156 -6.91 16.69 -1.85
C LYS A 156 -6.69 17.67 -0.70
N ALA A 157 -7.14 18.91 -0.85
CA ALA A 157 -7.04 19.94 0.19
C ALA A 157 -7.83 19.57 1.45
N LYS A 158 -8.98 18.91 1.31
CA LYS A 158 -9.82 18.46 2.44
C LYS A 158 -9.19 17.32 3.24
N TYR A 159 -8.61 16.32 2.56
CA TYR A 159 -8.22 15.05 3.17
C TYR A 159 -6.72 14.92 3.43
N LEU A 160 -5.87 15.23 2.44
CA LEU A 160 -4.45 14.89 2.48
C LEU A 160 -3.68 15.55 3.64
N PRO A 161 -3.90 16.82 4.01
CA PRO A 161 -3.16 17.41 5.14
C PRO A 161 -3.33 16.65 6.45
N LYS A 162 -4.57 16.22 6.75
CA LYS A 162 -4.90 15.49 7.99
C LYS A 162 -4.38 14.06 7.96
N MET A 163 -4.39 13.44 6.80
CA MET A 163 -3.83 12.11 6.61
C MET A 163 -2.30 12.14 6.72
N ALA A 164 -1.65 13.10 6.06
CA ALA A 164 -0.20 13.29 6.08
C ALA A 164 0.34 13.52 7.50
N SER A 165 -0.38 14.28 8.34
CA SER A 165 0.00 14.55 9.72
C SER A 165 -0.36 13.44 10.72
N GLY A 166 -0.98 12.35 10.27
CA GLY A 166 -1.53 11.31 11.14
C GLY A 166 -2.69 11.77 12.03
N GLU A 167 -3.34 12.90 11.73
CA GLU A 167 -4.58 13.29 12.42
C GLU A 167 -5.70 12.34 12.03
N TRP A 168 -5.81 12.00 10.75
CA TRP A 168 -6.84 11.13 10.20
C TRP A 168 -6.23 9.85 9.67
N MET A 169 -6.77 8.71 10.09
CA MET A 169 -6.36 7.42 9.55
C MET A 169 -7.16 7.06 8.30
N GLY A 170 -6.46 6.48 7.33
CA GLY A 170 -7.00 6.07 6.04
C GLY A 170 -7.18 4.55 5.96
N SER A 171 -8.22 4.13 5.28
CA SER A 171 -8.52 2.74 4.98
C SER A 171 -9.01 2.56 3.54
N TYR A 172 -9.06 1.31 3.09
CA TYR A 172 -9.41 0.92 1.74
C TYR A 172 -10.34 -0.29 1.79
N ALA A 173 -11.54 -0.14 1.23
CA ALA A 173 -12.64 -1.09 1.33
C ALA A 173 -13.09 -1.54 -0.06
N LEU A 174 -12.38 -2.52 -0.60
CA LEU A 174 -12.62 -3.09 -1.92
C LEU A 174 -13.32 -4.45 -1.83
N THR A 175 -12.70 -5.38 -1.09
CA THR A 175 -13.07 -6.79 -1.00
C THR A 175 -14.46 -6.99 -0.42
N GLU A 176 -15.20 -7.93 -1.01
CA GLU A 176 -16.49 -8.43 -0.52
C GLU A 176 -16.47 -9.95 -0.38
N SER A 177 -17.42 -10.53 0.34
CA SER A 177 -17.49 -11.99 0.55
C SER A 177 -17.57 -12.80 -0.74
N GLY A 178 -18.22 -12.25 -1.78
CA GLY A 178 -18.28 -12.84 -3.12
C GLY A 178 -17.20 -12.35 -4.09
N ALA A 179 -16.40 -11.34 -3.72
CA ALA A 179 -15.49 -10.64 -4.63
C ALA A 179 -14.14 -10.34 -3.95
N GLY A 180 -13.21 -11.29 -4.09
CA GLY A 180 -11.81 -11.16 -3.66
C GLY A 180 -10.88 -10.90 -4.86
N SER A 181 -10.39 -11.98 -5.48
CA SER A 181 -9.53 -11.89 -6.66
C SER A 181 -10.23 -11.23 -7.86
N ASP A 182 -11.52 -11.52 -8.02
CA ASP A 182 -12.39 -10.83 -8.99
C ASP A 182 -12.97 -9.56 -8.35
N ALA A 183 -12.09 -8.59 -8.06
CA ALA A 183 -12.46 -7.41 -7.27
C ALA A 183 -13.55 -6.52 -7.91
N LEU A 184 -13.72 -6.59 -9.23
CA LEU A 184 -14.68 -5.76 -9.96
C LEU A 184 -16.11 -6.32 -9.92
N SER A 185 -16.32 -7.55 -9.46
CA SER A 185 -17.65 -8.17 -9.33
C SER A 185 -18.31 -7.92 -7.97
N GLY A 186 -17.81 -6.93 -7.20
CA GLY A 186 -18.44 -6.49 -5.96
C GLY A 186 -19.91 -6.13 -6.15
N ALA A 187 -20.73 -6.54 -5.18
CA ALA A 187 -22.18 -6.37 -5.17
C ALA A 187 -22.65 -5.08 -4.47
N THR A 188 -21.75 -4.34 -3.81
CA THR A 188 -22.10 -3.04 -3.21
C THR A 188 -22.64 -2.09 -4.28
N THR A 189 -23.81 -1.50 -4.04
CA THR A 189 -24.47 -0.55 -4.94
C THR A 189 -24.36 0.88 -4.42
N ALA A 190 -24.50 1.85 -5.32
CA ALA A 190 -24.60 3.26 -5.02
C ALA A 190 -25.66 3.90 -5.92
N GLU A 191 -26.73 4.41 -5.31
CA GLU A 191 -27.84 5.06 -6.02
C GLU A 191 -27.89 6.55 -5.67
N LEU A 192 -28.06 7.41 -6.67
CA LEU A 192 -28.18 8.84 -6.44
C LEU A 192 -29.55 9.13 -5.78
N ASN A 193 -29.56 9.91 -4.69
CA ASN A 193 -30.81 10.32 -4.06
C ASN A 193 -31.65 11.26 -4.94
N ASP A 194 -32.92 11.42 -4.61
CA ASP A 194 -33.87 12.24 -5.36
C ASP A 194 -33.42 13.70 -5.49
N GLU A 195 -32.72 14.24 -4.48
CA GLU A 195 -32.19 15.60 -4.50
C GLU A 195 -30.92 15.76 -5.35
N GLY A 196 -30.30 14.66 -5.77
CA GLY A 196 -29.06 14.69 -6.57
C GLY A 196 -27.82 15.17 -5.80
N THR A 197 -27.84 15.10 -4.47
CA THR A 197 -26.78 15.61 -3.59
C THR A 197 -25.88 14.52 -3.01
N HIS A 198 -26.38 13.29 -2.90
CA HIS A 198 -25.67 12.17 -2.29
C HIS A 198 -25.91 10.88 -3.06
N TYR A 199 -24.89 10.02 -3.10
CA TYR A 199 -25.04 8.60 -3.37
C TYR A 199 -25.37 7.87 -2.07
N LEU A 200 -26.35 6.96 -2.13
CA LEU A 200 -26.74 6.05 -1.07
C LEU A 200 -26.11 4.69 -1.33
N LEU A 201 -25.07 4.38 -0.55
CA LEU A 201 -24.34 3.12 -0.67
C LEU A 201 -25.00 2.02 0.17
N ASN A 202 -25.14 0.84 -0.42
CA ASN A 202 -25.65 -0.36 0.25
C ASN A 202 -24.78 -1.57 -0.06
N GLY A 203 -24.31 -2.28 0.96
CA GLY A 203 -23.47 -3.45 0.81
C GLY A 203 -22.54 -3.71 1.98
N THR A 204 -21.56 -4.60 1.77
CA THR A 204 -20.65 -5.06 2.81
C THR A 204 -19.24 -5.19 2.27
N LYS A 205 -18.26 -4.65 3.00
CA LYS A 205 -16.82 -4.76 2.70
C LYS A 205 -16.14 -5.54 3.80
N ILE A 206 -15.35 -6.55 3.44
CA ILE A 206 -14.72 -7.44 4.41
C ILE A 206 -13.21 -7.23 4.46
N PHE A 207 -12.59 -7.66 5.56
CA PHE A 207 -11.14 -7.58 5.80
C PHE A 207 -10.57 -6.16 5.63
N VAL A 208 -11.33 -5.16 6.07
CA VAL A 208 -10.98 -3.75 5.94
C VAL A 208 -9.95 -3.39 7.00
N THR A 209 -8.68 -3.32 6.59
CA THR A 209 -7.57 -2.91 7.46
C THR A 209 -7.78 -1.47 7.94
N ASN A 210 -7.51 -1.20 9.21
CA ASN A 210 -7.78 0.08 9.89
C ASN A 210 -9.26 0.45 10.03
N GLY A 211 -10.20 -0.36 9.52
CA GLY A 211 -11.62 0.02 9.47
C GLY A 211 -12.26 0.24 10.85
N GLY A 212 -11.70 -0.33 11.93
CA GLY A 212 -12.16 -0.14 13.30
C GLY A 212 -11.95 1.27 13.86
N TRP A 213 -11.10 2.07 13.21
CA TRP A 213 -10.71 3.40 13.69
C TRP A 213 -10.30 4.37 12.57
N ALA A 214 -10.70 4.08 11.32
CA ALA A 214 -10.42 4.96 10.20
C ALA A 214 -11.29 6.23 10.26
N ASP A 215 -10.73 7.37 9.89
CA ASP A 215 -11.47 8.62 9.67
C ASP A 215 -11.94 8.76 8.22
N VAL A 216 -11.20 8.13 7.30
CA VAL A 216 -11.45 8.17 5.84
C VAL A 216 -11.29 6.78 5.25
N VAL A 217 -12.23 6.39 4.40
CA VAL A 217 -12.24 5.12 3.67
C VAL A 217 -12.40 5.40 2.19
N VAL A 218 -11.48 4.89 1.37
CA VAL A 218 -11.71 4.76 -0.07
C VAL A 218 -12.47 3.46 -0.31
N THR A 219 -13.71 3.54 -0.79
CA THR A 219 -14.57 2.38 -1.06
C THR A 219 -15.03 2.33 -2.51
N PHE A 220 -15.61 1.21 -2.92
CA PHE A 220 -16.05 0.98 -4.29
C PHE A 220 -17.47 0.45 -4.33
N ALA A 221 -18.27 0.96 -5.27
CA ALA A 221 -19.64 0.52 -5.46
C ALA A 221 -20.07 0.65 -6.93
N SER A 222 -21.10 -0.11 -7.31
CA SER A 222 -21.71 -0.06 -8.63
C SER A 222 -22.76 1.04 -8.70
N VAL A 223 -22.55 2.01 -9.58
CA VAL A 223 -23.54 3.03 -9.95
C VAL A 223 -24.16 2.63 -11.28
N ASN A 224 -25.36 2.06 -11.27
CA ASN A 224 -26.03 1.57 -12.49
C ASN A 224 -25.14 0.64 -13.35
N GLY A 225 -24.44 -0.29 -12.70
CA GLY A 225 -23.51 -1.23 -13.37
C GLY A 225 -22.11 -0.66 -13.64
N LYS A 226 -21.83 0.60 -13.26
CA LYS A 226 -20.51 1.23 -13.42
C LYS A 226 -19.75 1.22 -12.10
N TYR A 227 -18.66 0.47 -12.06
CA TYR A 227 -17.80 0.37 -10.90
C TYR A 227 -17.11 1.70 -10.60
N THR A 228 -17.36 2.27 -9.42
CA THR A 228 -17.01 3.65 -9.08
C THR A 228 -16.36 3.71 -7.70
N ALA A 229 -15.34 4.56 -7.55
CA ALA A 229 -14.67 4.80 -6.27
C ALA A 229 -15.28 6.01 -5.54
N PHE A 230 -15.32 5.94 -4.21
CA PHE A 230 -15.87 6.96 -3.34
C PHE A 230 -14.95 7.21 -2.15
N ILE A 231 -14.91 8.46 -1.68
CA ILE A 231 -14.29 8.82 -0.40
C ILE A 231 -15.40 8.90 0.65
N LEU A 232 -15.36 8.03 1.64
CA LEU A 232 -16.20 8.13 2.83
C LEU A 232 -15.36 8.74 3.93
N ASP A 233 -15.88 9.74 4.61
CA ASP A 233 -15.25 10.28 5.82
C ASP A 233 -16.24 10.21 6.99
N LYS A 234 -15.77 10.53 8.19
CA LYS A 234 -16.58 10.50 9.43
C LYS A 234 -17.85 11.37 9.42
N THR A 235 -18.06 12.21 8.41
CA THR A 235 -19.32 12.96 8.23
C THR A 235 -20.38 12.20 7.47
N CYS A 236 -20.02 11.09 6.82
CA CYS A 236 -20.95 10.22 6.09
C CYS A 236 -21.76 9.36 7.07
N GLU A 237 -23.08 9.54 7.09
CA GLU A 237 -24.01 8.70 7.86
C GLU A 237 -24.20 7.34 7.19
N GLY A 238 -24.55 6.30 7.95
CA GLY A 238 -24.90 4.96 7.42
C GLY A 238 -23.71 4.05 7.11
N TRP A 239 -22.49 4.43 7.51
CA TRP A 239 -21.32 3.54 7.56
C TRP A 239 -21.21 2.94 8.97
N VAL A 240 -21.42 1.63 9.08
CA VAL A 240 -21.36 0.88 10.34
C VAL A 240 -20.12 -0.02 10.36
N VAL A 241 -19.41 0.01 11.48
CA VAL A 241 -18.21 -0.79 11.73
C VAL A 241 -18.61 -2.06 12.47
N GLY A 242 -18.27 -3.23 11.90
CA GLY A 242 -18.47 -4.53 12.52
C GLY A 242 -17.45 -4.88 13.59
N GLU A 243 -17.56 -6.09 14.14
CA GLU A 243 -16.58 -6.61 15.10
C GLU A 243 -15.20 -6.84 14.46
N GLU A 244 -14.18 -6.84 15.31
CA GLU A 244 -12.81 -7.15 14.93
C GLU A 244 -12.61 -8.62 14.60
N GLU A 245 -11.95 -8.87 13.47
CA GLU A 245 -11.68 -10.22 12.98
C GLU A 245 -10.68 -10.96 13.87
N LYS A 246 -10.98 -12.23 14.17
CA LYS A 246 -10.09 -13.15 14.89
C LYS A 246 -9.08 -13.76 13.93
N LYS A 247 -7.89 -13.15 13.85
CA LYS A 247 -6.85 -13.48 12.86
C LYS A 247 -5.76 -14.42 13.42
N MET A 248 -5.11 -15.17 12.52
CA MET A 248 -3.95 -16.01 12.85
C MET A 248 -2.75 -15.20 13.35
N GLY A 249 -2.42 -14.11 12.65
CA GLY A 249 -1.33 -13.20 12.95
C GLY A 249 -1.76 -11.74 12.79
N ILE A 250 -0.79 -10.82 12.83
CA ILE A 250 -1.00 -9.36 12.75
C ILE A 250 -2.18 -8.87 13.62
N LYS A 251 -2.33 -9.43 14.82
CA LYS A 251 -3.53 -9.26 15.65
C LYS A 251 -3.72 -7.84 16.19
N GLY A 252 -2.65 -7.05 16.29
CA GLY A 252 -2.74 -5.63 16.62
C GLY A 252 -3.23 -4.73 15.49
N SER A 253 -3.28 -5.23 14.25
CA SER A 253 -3.89 -4.49 13.14
C SER A 253 -5.40 -4.63 13.21
N SER A 254 -6.11 -3.50 13.27
CA SER A 254 -7.56 -3.49 13.11
C SER A 254 -7.93 -4.08 11.75
N THR A 255 -8.91 -4.98 11.75
CA THR A 255 -9.48 -5.61 10.56
C THR A 255 -10.93 -5.91 10.85
N VAL A 256 -11.83 -5.24 10.15
CA VAL A 256 -13.27 -5.33 10.40
C VAL A 256 -14.01 -5.57 9.10
N THR A 257 -15.29 -5.93 9.25
CA THR A 257 -16.27 -5.77 8.18
C THR A 257 -16.90 -4.38 8.28
N LEU A 258 -17.05 -3.69 7.16
CA LEU A 258 -17.84 -2.46 7.06
C LEU A 258 -19.18 -2.76 6.40
N PHE A 259 -20.24 -2.25 6.99
CA PHE A 259 -21.60 -2.32 6.45
C PHE A 259 -22.02 -0.93 5.99
N TYR A 260 -22.63 -0.87 4.82
CA TYR A 260 -23.25 0.34 4.28
C TYR A 260 -24.75 0.15 4.27
N GLU A 261 -25.45 0.96 5.06
CA GLU A 261 -26.90 0.97 5.20
C GLU A 261 -27.42 2.33 4.79
N ASN A 262 -27.77 2.49 3.51
CA ASN A 262 -28.04 3.79 2.89
C ASN A 262 -26.98 4.84 3.26
N CYS A 263 -25.70 4.44 3.17
CA CYS A 263 -24.61 5.30 3.55
C CYS A 263 -24.57 6.53 2.63
N LYS A 264 -24.71 7.73 3.20
CA LYS A 264 -24.86 8.98 2.47
C LYS A 264 -23.49 9.56 2.13
N VAL A 265 -23.11 9.45 0.86
CA VAL A 265 -21.83 9.95 0.35
C VAL A 265 -22.10 11.15 -0.58
N PRO A 266 -21.57 12.34 -0.29
CA PRO A 266 -21.77 13.51 -1.15
C PRO A 266 -21.31 13.25 -2.59
N VAL A 267 -21.96 13.86 -3.59
CA VAL A 267 -21.59 13.68 -5.00
C VAL A 267 -20.16 14.15 -5.30
N GLU A 268 -19.67 15.17 -4.57
CA GLU A 268 -18.30 15.66 -4.64
C GLU A 268 -17.26 14.67 -4.08
N ASN A 269 -17.70 13.61 -3.40
CA ASN A 269 -16.85 12.56 -2.86
C ASN A 269 -16.69 11.36 -3.82
N VAL A 270 -17.26 11.42 -5.03
CA VAL A 270 -16.88 10.51 -6.12
C VAL A 270 -15.40 10.74 -6.46
N LEU A 271 -14.59 9.69 -6.35
CA LEU A 271 -13.16 9.76 -6.65
C LEU A 271 -12.93 9.43 -8.13
N GLY A 272 -12.44 10.39 -8.90
CA GLY A 272 -12.42 10.29 -10.36
C GLY A 272 -13.80 10.55 -10.96
N LYS A 273 -14.28 9.68 -11.85
CA LYS A 273 -15.62 9.74 -12.44
C LYS A 273 -16.38 8.44 -12.21
N VAL A 274 -17.70 8.50 -12.35
CA VAL A 274 -18.55 7.31 -12.36
C VAL A 274 -18.07 6.34 -13.46
N GLY A 275 -17.66 5.13 -13.05
CA GLY A 275 -17.07 4.11 -13.92
C GLY A 275 -15.53 4.02 -13.91
N ASP A 276 -14.83 4.96 -13.27
CA ASP A 276 -13.35 4.97 -13.19
C ASP A 276 -12.81 4.09 -12.04
N GLY A 277 -13.66 3.34 -11.33
CA GLY A 277 -13.26 2.57 -10.15
C GLY A 277 -12.20 1.49 -10.43
N GLY A 278 -12.23 0.87 -11.62
CA GLY A 278 -11.27 -0.17 -11.99
C GLY A 278 -9.81 0.31 -12.02
N PRO A 279 -9.46 1.32 -12.83
CA PRO A 279 -8.12 1.90 -12.85
C PRO A 279 -7.65 2.39 -11.47
N ILE A 280 -8.54 3.01 -10.68
CA ILE A 280 -8.22 3.50 -9.33
C ILE A 280 -7.85 2.32 -8.42
N ALA A 281 -8.65 1.25 -8.44
CA ALA A 281 -8.41 0.07 -7.63
C ALA A 281 -7.10 -0.64 -8.01
N PHE A 282 -6.83 -0.81 -9.30
CA PHE A 282 -5.68 -1.61 -9.73
C PHE A 282 -4.34 -0.87 -9.68
N ASN A 283 -4.33 0.44 -9.95
CA ASN A 283 -3.07 1.17 -9.96
C ASN A 283 -2.41 1.23 -8.57
N VAL A 284 -3.21 1.32 -7.50
CA VAL A 284 -2.67 1.34 -6.14
C VAL A 284 -2.11 -0.02 -5.71
N LEU A 285 -2.60 -1.13 -6.30
CA LEU A 285 -2.04 -2.45 -6.04
C LEU A 285 -0.60 -2.59 -6.55
N TYR A 286 -0.18 -1.86 -7.59
CA TYR A 286 1.22 -1.89 -8.03
C TYR A 286 2.15 -1.37 -6.94
N VAL A 287 1.76 -0.30 -6.24
CA VAL A 287 2.52 0.22 -5.10
C VAL A 287 2.43 -0.72 -3.90
N GLY A 288 1.25 -1.22 -3.58
CA GLY A 288 1.07 -2.21 -2.51
C GLY A 288 1.97 -3.44 -2.69
N ARG A 289 2.11 -3.94 -3.92
CA ARG A 289 2.93 -5.12 -4.26
C ARG A 289 4.41 -4.92 -3.93
N TYR A 290 5.03 -3.84 -4.43
CA TYR A 290 6.46 -3.65 -4.16
C TYR A 290 6.71 -3.22 -2.70
N LYS A 291 5.84 -2.41 -2.08
CA LYS A 291 5.98 -2.02 -0.67
C LYS A 291 5.93 -3.26 0.23
N LEU A 292 4.99 -4.18 -0.02
CA LEU A 292 4.93 -5.46 0.70
C LEU A 292 6.19 -6.31 0.49
N GLY A 293 6.73 -6.36 -0.74
CA GLY A 293 7.99 -7.03 -1.02
C GLY A 293 9.14 -6.45 -0.18
N VAL A 294 9.21 -5.13 -0.06
CA VAL A 294 10.19 -4.44 0.79
C VAL A 294 10.00 -4.78 2.26
N THR A 295 8.77 -4.68 2.80
CA THR A 295 8.49 -4.99 4.22
C THR A 295 8.82 -6.44 4.57
N THR A 296 8.49 -7.40 3.70
CA THR A 296 8.75 -8.83 3.93
C THR A 296 10.24 -9.15 3.82
N ALA A 297 10.98 -8.48 2.93
CA ALA A 297 12.45 -8.53 2.89
C ALA A 297 13.10 -7.93 4.14
N GLY A 298 12.53 -6.86 4.70
CA GLY A 298 12.96 -6.31 6.00
C GLY A 298 12.74 -7.31 7.13
N GLY A 299 11.54 -7.88 7.23
CA GLY A 299 11.19 -8.90 8.22
C GLY A 299 12.06 -10.16 8.14
N SER A 300 12.40 -10.63 6.94
CA SER A 300 13.22 -11.84 6.76
C SER A 300 14.64 -11.69 7.31
N LYS A 301 15.21 -10.47 7.30
CA LYS A 301 16.52 -10.19 7.94
C LYS A 301 16.49 -10.52 9.44
N PHE A 302 15.40 -10.15 10.14
CA PHE A 302 15.28 -10.41 11.58
C PHE A 302 15.03 -11.88 11.88
N VAL A 303 14.24 -12.57 11.04
CA VAL A 303 14.06 -14.03 11.17
C VAL A 303 15.39 -14.75 10.98
N LEU A 304 16.17 -14.37 9.97
CA LEU A 304 17.48 -14.94 9.72
C LEU A 304 18.45 -14.69 10.89
N ASN A 305 18.49 -13.46 11.41
CA ASN A 305 19.34 -13.11 12.54
C ASN A 305 18.96 -13.91 13.79
N GLY A 306 17.66 -14.01 14.11
CA GLY A 306 17.21 -14.81 15.25
C GLY A 306 17.52 -16.31 15.10
N ALA A 307 17.39 -16.85 13.89
CA ALA A 307 17.77 -18.23 13.60
C ALA A 307 19.29 -18.46 13.76
N LEU A 308 20.10 -17.52 13.29
CA LEU A 308 21.56 -17.58 13.40
C LEU A 308 22.01 -17.45 14.87
N GLU A 309 21.46 -16.51 15.62
CA GLU A 309 21.71 -16.34 17.06
C GLU A 309 21.41 -17.65 17.80
N TYR A 310 20.21 -18.20 17.62
CA TYR A 310 19.83 -19.47 18.23
C TYR A 310 20.75 -20.62 17.80
N ALA A 311 21.14 -20.68 16.53
CA ALA A 311 22.03 -21.73 16.04
C ALA A 311 23.42 -21.67 16.68
N ASN A 312 23.95 -20.46 16.92
CA ASN A 312 25.23 -20.28 17.61
C ASN A 312 25.13 -20.73 19.08
N GLU A 313 24.08 -20.34 19.80
CA GLU A 313 23.94 -20.58 21.24
C GLU A 313 23.48 -21.99 21.61
N ARG A 314 22.66 -22.62 20.76
CA ARG A 314 22.10 -23.94 21.04
C ARG A 314 23.16 -25.02 20.81
N GLU A 315 23.48 -25.76 21.87
CA GLU A 315 24.38 -26.91 21.78
C GLU A 315 23.62 -28.25 21.74
N GLN A 316 24.06 -29.15 20.85
CA GLN A 316 23.69 -30.57 20.81
C GLN A 316 24.90 -31.39 20.34
N PHE A 317 25.04 -32.63 20.81
CA PHE A 317 26.19 -33.48 20.48
C PHE A 317 27.56 -32.82 20.77
N ASN A 318 27.66 -32.10 21.89
CA ASN A 318 28.86 -31.38 22.36
C ASN A 318 29.40 -30.33 21.37
N ARG A 319 28.53 -29.72 20.56
CA ARG A 319 28.87 -28.57 19.72
C ARG A 319 27.65 -27.68 19.52
N SER A 320 27.90 -26.43 19.12
CA SER A 320 26.89 -25.55 18.54
C SER A 320 26.21 -26.25 17.35
N ILE A 321 24.92 -25.98 17.13
CA ILE A 321 24.16 -26.53 15.99
C ILE A 321 24.38 -25.76 14.68
N LYS A 322 25.20 -24.71 14.70
CA LYS A 322 25.67 -24.01 13.51
C LYS A 322 26.59 -24.88 12.64
#